data_AF-A0A5K0V8P5-F1
#
_entry.id   AF-A0A5K0V8P5-F1
#
_cell.length_a   1.000
_cell.length_b   1.000
_cell.length_c   1.000
_cell.angle_alpha   90.00
_cell.angle_beta   90.00
_cell.angle_gamma   90.00
#
_symmetry.space_group_name_H-M   'P 1'
#
loop_
_entity.id
_entity.type
_entity.pdbx_description
1 polymer ?
#
loop_
_entity_poly.entity_id
_entity_poly.type
_entity_poly.pdbx_seq_one_letter_code
_entity_poly.pdbx_strand_id
1 'polypeptide(L)'
;APKALRQQLKEPCLKVSSLSSMVLRQLSMDIDSMNRPSSIEPLIDSANDAVMELYTALKSLPQAHPNFRTAHGDTVTGPALMDLLPLANVASILIEVLGRIDAIVSSVEELSVRATFENHMPANATAKSEHLANVNSDYGSQGPHVVVEIKGS
;
A
#
# COMPACT_ATOMS: atom_id res chain seq x y z
N ALA A 1 -9.60 -11.13 27.25
CA ALA A 1 -9.09 -9.80 26.81
C ALA A 1 -10.02 -8.64 27.19
N PRO A 2 -9.51 -7.60 27.88
CA PRO A 2 -10.23 -6.35 28.16
C PRO A 2 -10.75 -5.65 26.89
N LYS A 3 -11.96 -5.07 26.94
CA LYS A 3 -12.60 -4.41 25.79
C LYS A 3 -11.74 -3.29 25.19
N ALA A 4 -11.08 -2.50 26.02
CA ALA A 4 -10.20 -1.42 25.58
C ALA A 4 -9.04 -1.93 24.70
N LEU A 5 -8.40 -3.05 25.10
CA LEU A 5 -7.27 -3.63 24.37
C LEU A 5 -7.72 -4.22 23.03
N ARG A 6 -8.88 -4.88 23.00
CA ARG A 6 -9.49 -5.35 21.75
C ARG A 6 -9.80 -4.18 20.82
N GLN A 7 -10.22 -3.03 21.35
CA GLN A 7 -10.51 -1.85 20.56
C GLN A 7 -9.24 -1.21 19.98
N GLN A 8 -8.13 -1.18 20.73
CA GLN A 8 -6.81 -0.76 20.21
C GLN A 8 -6.30 -1.72 19.11
N LEU A 9 -6.52 -3.02 19.33
CA LEU A 9 -6.45 -4.15 18.39
C LEU A 9 -7.05 -3.92 16.99
N LYS A 10 -8.29 -3.44 17.04
CA LYS A 10 -9.29 -3.72 16.01
C LYS A 10 -8.96 -3.03 14.70
N GLU A 11 -8.74 -1.72 14.74
CA GLU A 11 -8.55 -0.94 13.53
C GLU A 11 -7.26 -1.33 12.80
N PRO A 12 -6.08 -1.44 13.46
CA PRO A 12 -4.87 -1.88 12.76
C PRO A 12 -4.99 -3.30 12.18
N CYS A 13 -5.60 -4.24 12.90
CA CYS A 13 -5.82 -5.60 12.40
C CYS A 13 -6.73 -5.64 11.16
N LEU A 14 -7.82 -4.86 11.16
CA LEU A 14 -8.73 -4.77 10.01
C LEU A 14 -8.06 -4.12 8.81
N LYS A 15 -7.28 -3.04 9.04
CA LYS A 15 -6.53 -2.34 8.00
C LYS A 15 -5.52 -3.27 7.32
N VAL A 16 -4.69 -3.99 8.09
CA VAL A 16 -3.75 -5.00 7.56
C VAL A 16 -4.50 -6.05 6.75
N SER A 17 -5.56 -6.64 7.30
CA SER A 17 -6.34 -7.69 6.62
C SER A 17 -6.94 -7.21 5.29
N SER A 18 -7.46 -5.98 5.26
CA SER A 18 -8.03 -5.37 4.06
C SER A 18 -6.96 -5.14 3.00
N LEU A 19 -5.85 -4.52 3.36
CA LEU A 19 -4.75 -4.23 2.44
C LEU A 19 -4.13 -5.51 1.89
N SER A 20 -3.88 -6.51 2.75
CA SER A 20 -3.44 -7.84 2.32
C SER A 20 -4.36 -8.46 1.28
N SER A 21 -5.68 -8.38 1.49
CA SER A 21 -6.66 -8.91 0.53
C SER A 21 -6.66 -8.14 -0.78
N MET A 22 -6.48 -6.82 -0.73
CA MET A 22 -6.36 -5.99 -1.93
C MET A 22 -5.09 -6.31 -2.72
N VAL A 23 -3.94 -6.50 -2.06
CA VAL A 23 -2.66 -6.87 -2.72
C VAL A 23 -2.83 -8.21 -3.43
N LEU A 24 -3.31 -9.24 -2.72
CA LEU A 24 -3.53 -10.57 -3.30
C LEU A 24 -4.53 -10.54 -4.47
N ARG A 25 -5.60 -9.75 -4.36
CA ARG A 25 -6.57 -9.58 -5.44
C ARG A 25 -5.95 -8.89 -6.65
N GLN A 26 -5.17 -7.84 -6.45
CA GLN A 26 -4.49 -7.15 -7.55
C GLN A 26 -3.51 -8.08 -8.27
N LEU A 27 -2.66 -8.80 -7.52
CA LEU A 27 -1.76 -9.80 -8.10
C LEU A 27 -2.52 -10.89 -8.87
N SER A 28 -3.66 -11.34 -8.35
CA SER A 28 -4.50 -12.32 -9.06
C SER A 28 -5.02 -11.77 -10.38
N MET A 29 -5.41 -10.48 -10.43
CA MET A 29 -5.85 -9.82 -11.66
C MET A 29 -4.69 -9.65 -12.63
N ASP A 30 -3.51 -9.26 -12.14
CA ASP A 30 -2.30 -9.10 -12.94
C ASP A 30 -1.90 -10.43 -13.60
N ILE A 31 -1.95 -11.55 -12.85
CA ILE A 31 -1.69 -12.89 -13.40
C ILE A 31 -2.74 -13.29 -14.44
N ASP A 32 -4.03 -13.11 -14.15
CA ASP A 32 -5.13 -13.53 -15.03
C ASP A 32 -5.10 -12.77 -16.36
N SER A 33 -4.77 -11.48 -16.30
CA SER A 33 -4.64 -10.62 -17.47
C SER A 33 -3.23 -10.63 -18.09
N MET A 34 -2.28 -11.38 -17.53
CA MET A 34 -0.86 -11.36 -17.91
C MET A 34 -0.27 -9.94 -17.97
N ASN A 35 -0.71 -9.07 -17.07
CA ASN A 35 -0.21 -7.70 -16.95
C ASN A 35 0.90 -7.63 -15.91
N ARG A 36 1.90 -6.80 -16.17
CA ARG A 36 2.95 -6.56 -15.18
C ARG A 36 2.36 -5.88 -13.93
N PRO A 37 2.69 -6.35 -12.71
CA PRO A 37 2.23 -5.76 -11.45
C PRO A 37 2.92 -4.41 -11.17
N SER A 38 2.64 -3.40 -12.00
CA SER A 38 3.27 -2.07 -11.96
C SER A 38 2.55 -1.07 -11.06
N SER A 39 1.32 -1.37 -10.65
CA SER A 39 0.48 -0.46 -9.84
C SER A 39 0.38 -0.88 -8.37
N ILE A 40 1.12 -1.92 -7.96
CA ILE A 40 0.97 -2.54 -6.64
C ILE A 40 1.87 -1.92 -5.57
N GLU A 41 2.94 -1.21 -5.94
CA GLU A 41 3.89 -0.59 -5.00
C GLU A 41 3.20 0.30 -3.94
N PRO A 42 2.28 1.23 -4.30
CA PRO A 42 1.63 2.08 -3.29
C PRO A 42 0.78 1.29 -2.30
N LEU A 43 0.25 0.14 -2.75
CA LEU A 43 -0.57 -0.74 -1.93
C LEU A 43 0.28 -1.56 -0.96
N ILE A 44 1.48 -1.97 -1.39
CA ILE A 44 2.48 -2.62 -0.53
C ILE A 44 2.98 -1.65 0.53
N ASP A 45 3.32 -0.42 0.16
CA ASP A 45 3.74 0.62 1.11
C ASP A 45 2.66 0.85 2.18
N SER A 46 1.40 1.00 1.74
CA SER A 46 0.26 1.14 2.64
C SER A 46 0.11 -0.06 3.59
N ALA A 47 0.35 -1.28 3.10
CA ALA A 47 0.26 -2.49 3.91
C ALA A 47 1.40 -2.57 4.96
N ASN A 48 2.62 -2.18 4.57
CA ASN A 48 3.76 -2.09 5.46
C ASN A 48 3.55 -1.04 6.57
N ASP A 49 3.02 0.13 6.22
CA ASP A 49 2.64 1.17 7.18
C ASP A 49 1.59 0.64 8.17
N ALA A 50 0.57 -0.08 7.69
CA ALA A 50 -0.44 -0.69 8.55
C ALA A 50 0.13 -1.73 9.51
N VAL A 51 1.15 -2.49 9.09
CA VAL A 51 1.87 -3.41 9.98
C VAL A 51 2.69 -2.67 11.03
N MET A 52 3.31 -1.55 10.68
CA MET A 52 4.01 -0.72 11.65
C MET A 52 3.06 -0.12 12.69
N GLU A 53 1.86 0.30 12.28
CA GLU A 53 0.78 0.72 13.18
C GLU A 53 0.35 -0.43 14.10
N LEU A 54 0.13 -1.63 13.56
CA LEU A 54 -0.27 -2.81 14.33
C LEU A 54 0.81 -3.23 15.34
N TYR A 55 2.08 -3.22 14.93
CA TYR A 55 3.21 -3.54 15.79
C TYR A 55 3.38 -2.51 16.91
N THR A 56 3.16 -1.23 16.61
CA THR A 56 3.16 -0.16 17.62
C THR A 56 2.03 -0.35 18.62
N ALA A 57 0.83 -0.67 18.14
CA ALA A 57 -0.31 -0.96 19.00
C ALA A 57 -0.06 -2.19 19.90
N LEU A 58 0.59 -3.24 19.37
CA LEU A 58 1.01 -4.41 20.15
C LEU A 58 2.02 -4.06 21.24
N LYS A 59 3.03 -3.23 20.92
CA LYS A 59 4.02 -2.75 21.89
C LYS A 59 3.42 -1.89 23.00
N SER A 60 2.35 -1.17 22.69
CA SER A 60 1.63 -0.32 23.65
C SER A 60 0.76 -1.11 24.64
N LEU A 61 0.58 -2.41 24.40
CA LEU A 61 -0.20 -3.28 25.27
C LEU A 61 0.43 -3.32 26.67
N PRO A 62 -0.36 -3.33 27.76
CA PRO A 62 0.17 -3.47 29.10
C PRO A 62 1.01 -4.74 29.15
N GLN A 63 2.30 -4.61 29.50
CA GLN A 63 3.14 -5.76 29.78
C GLN A 63 2.46 -6.54 30.91
N ALA A 64 2.28 -7.85 30.72
CA ALA A 64 1.51 -8.72 31.59
C ALA A 64 2.18 -8.87 32.97
N HIS A 65 2.15 -7.82 33.78
CA HIS A 65 2.43 -7.90 35.20
C HIS A 65 1.11 -8.24 35.90
N PRO A 66 1.06 -9.34 36.66
CA PRO A 66 -0.17 -9.76 37.36
C PRO A 66 -0.70 -8.67 38.29
N ASN A 67 0.18 -7.81 38.80
CA ASN A 67 -0.08 -6.77 39.77
C ASN A 67 0.75 -5.53 39.44
N PHE A 68 0.12 -4.36 39.35
CA PHE A 68 0.82 -3.07 39.31
C PHE A 68 0.31 -2.16 40.42
N ARG A 69 1.25 -1.46 41.09
CA ARG A 69 0.94 -0.57 42.21
C ARG A 69 0.57 0.82 41.68
N THR A 70 -0.55 1.37 42.12
CA THR A 70 -0.91 2.76 41.82
C THR A 70 -0.07 3.72 42.65
N ALA A 71 -0.05 5.01 42.29
CA ALA A 71 0.59 6.06 43.08
C ALA A 71 0.03 6.17 44.52
N HIS A 72 -1.15 5.60 44.78
CA HIS A 72 -1.78 5.52 46.10
C HIS A 72 -1.43 4.23 46.87
N GLY A 73 -0.61 3.35 46.29
CA GLY A 73 -0.18 2.11 46.93
C GLY A 73 -1.12 0.91 46.69
N ASP A 74 -2.27 1.12 46.04
CA ASP A 74 -3.21 0.05 45.72
C ASP A 74 -2.64 -0.90 44.67
N THR A 75 -2.86 -2.20 44.87
CA THR A 75 -2.50 -3.23 43.89
C THR A 75 -3.67 -3.43 42.94
N VAL A 76 -3.51 -3.02 41.68
CA VAL A 76 -4.49 -3.29 40.62
C VAL A 76 -4.05 -4.54 39.88
N THR A 77 -4.95 -5.52 39.78
CA THR A 77 -4.72 -6.75 39.02
C THR A 77 -4.79 -6.43 37.53
N GLY A 78 -3.69 -6.67 36.83
CA GLY A 78 -3.61 -6.54 35.38
C GLY A 78 -4.35 -7.66 34.65
N PRO A 79 -4.65 -7.48 33.36
CA PRO A 79 -5.13 -8.59 32.54
C PRO A 79 -4.11 -9.72 32.56
N ALA A 80 -4.59 -10.95 32.80
CA ALA A 80 -3.73 -12.12 32.80
C ALA A 80 -3.07 -12.29 31.42
N LEU A 81 -1.85 -12.82 31.38
CA LEU A 81 -1.17 -13.10 30.10
C LEU A 81 -2.03 -13.97 29.18
N MET A 82 -2.77 -14.92 29.76
CA MET A 82 -3.73 -15.79 29.06
C MET A 82 -4.85 -14.99 28.36
N ASP A 83 -5.22 -13.81 28.87
CA ASP A 83 -6.21 -12.93 28.27
C ASP A 83 -5.68 -12.11 27.10
N LEU A 84 -4.37 -11.89 27.04
CA LEU A 84 -3.69 -11.10 26.02
C LEU A 84 -3.13 -11.98 24.90
N LEU A 85 -2.79 -13.23 25.22
CA LEU A 85 -2.18 -14.17 24.29
C LEU A 85 -2.97 -14.35 22.99
N PRO A 86 -4.31 -14.54 22.97
CA PRO A 86 -5.05 -14.69 21.72
C PRO A 86 -4.96 -13.44 20.84
N LEU A 87 -4.92 -12.26 21.45
CA LEU A 87 -4.88 -10.99 20.74
C LEU A 87 -3.50 -10.74 20.12
N ALA A 88 -2.44 -11.04 20.88
CA ALA A 88 -1.07 -11.02 20.38
C ALA A 88 -0.89 -12.05 19.26
N ASN A 89 -1.46 -13.25 19.40
CA ASN A 89 -1.35 -14.30 18.41
C ASN A 89 -1.99 -13.90 17.07
N VAL A 90 -3.20 -13.33 17.10
CA VAL A 90 -3.88 -12.84 15.89
C VAL A 90 -3.04 -11.77 15.19
N ALA A 91 -2.51 -10.81 15.94
CA ALA A 91 -1.71 -9.74 15.36
C ALA A 91 -0.37 -10.26 14.80
N SER A 92 0.30 -11.18 15.49
CA SER A 92 1.51 -11.85 14.97
C SER A 92 1.23 -12.63 13.68
N ILE A 93 0.09 -13.34 13.61
CA ILE A 93 -0.34 -14.04 12.40
C ILE A 93 -0.55 -13.05 11.26
N LEU A 94 -1.20 -11.91 11.50
CA LEU A 94 -1.42 -10.90 10.47
C LEU A 94 -0.11 -10.30 9.95
N ILE A 95 0.86 -10.05 10.83
CA ILE A 95 2.21 -9.60 10.46
C ILE A 95 2.92 -10.68 9.63
N GLU A 96 2.84 -11.95 10.04
CA GLU A 96 3.42 -13.06 9.30
C GLU A 96 2.77 -13.25 7.92
N VAL A 97 1.45 -13.09 7.82
CA VAL A 97 0.71 -13.13 6.56
C VAL A 97 1.21 -12.06 5.61
N LEU A 98 1.47 -10.83 6.09
CA LEU A 98 2.01 -9.78 5.22
C LEU A 98 3.41 -10.14 4.72
N GLY A 99 4.30 -10.65 5.58
CA GLY A 99 5.62 -11.09 5.14
C GLY A 99 5.58 -12.20 4.07
N ARG A 100 4.56 -13.07 4.11
CA ARG A 100 4.34 -14.04 3.03
C ARG A 100 3.80 -13.39 1.75
N ILE A 101 2.99 -12.34 1.86
CA ILE A 101 2.52 -11.57 0.71
C ILE A 101 3.68 -10.89 0.00
N ASP A 102 4.67 -10.35 0.71
CA ASP A 102 5.88 -9.76 0.09
C ASP A 102 6.65 -10.79 -0.75
N ALA A 103 6.75 -12.02 -0.25
CA ALA A 103 7.35 -13.13 -1.01
C ALA A 103 6.53 -13.51 -2.25
N ILE A 104 5.19 -13.46 -2.16
CA ILE A 104 4.30 -13.69 -3.31
C ILE A 104 4.47 -12.57 -4.33
N VAL A 105 4.46 -11.30 -3.92
CA VAL A 105 4.72 -10.14 -4.81
C VAL A 105 6.02 -10.36 -5.58
N SER A 106 7.10 -10.69 -4.87
CA SER A 106 8.43 -10.94 -5.47
C SER A 106 8.39 -12.09 -6.48
N SER A 107 7.66 -13.15 -6.16
CA SER A 107 7.51 -14.31 -7.05
C SER A 107 6.68 -13.98 -8.29
N VAL A 108 5.64 -13.15 -8.15
CA VAL A 108 4.80 -12.70 -9.27
C VAL A 108 5.54 -11.70 -10.15
N GLU A 109 6.36 -10.81 -9.57
CA GLU A 109 7.26 -9.93 -10.31
C GLU A 109 8.23 -10.76 -11.17
N GLU A 110 8.88 -11.77 -10.59
CA GLU A 110 9.77 -12.67 -11.33
C GLU A 110 9.02 -13.44 -12.43
N LEU A 111 7.83 -13.98 -12.11
CA LEU A 111 6.97 -14.66 -13.07
C LEU A 111 6.64 -13.74 -14.24
N SER A 112 6.27 -12.49 -13.98
CA SER A 112 5.89 -11.51 -15.01
C SER A 112 7.02 -11.27 -16.02
N VAL A 113 8.27 -11.27 -15.55
CA VAL A 113 9.45 -11.13 -16.41
C VAL A 113 9.65 -12.39 -17.25
N ARG A 114 9.60 -13.57 -16.63
CA ARG A 114 9.85 -14.85 -17.32
C ARG A 114 8.76 -15.20 -18.33
N ALA A 115 7.51 -14.85 -18.02
CA ALA A 115 6.35 -15.10 -18.85
C ALA A 115 6.05 -13.93 -19.81
N THR A 116 6.94 -12.92 -19.87
CA THR A 116 6.80 -11.76 -20.76
C THR A 116 5.44 -11.08 -20.67
N PHE A 117 4.96 -10.85 -19.44
CA PHE A 117 3.72 -10.14 -19.18
C PHE A 117 3.73 -8.75 -19.83
N GLU A 118 2.57 -8.30 -20.29
CA GLU A 118 2.44 -7.04 -20.98
C GLU A 118 2.52 -5.85 -20.01
N ASN A 119 3.27 -4.82 -20.38
CA ASN A 119 3.23 -3.53 -19.70
C ASN A 119 2.03 -2.76 -20.25
N HIS A 120 0.86 -2.95 -19.65
CA HIS A 120 -0.32 -2.18 -20.02
C HIS A 120 -0.26 -0.76 -19.43
N MET A 121 0.74 0.02 -19.82
CA MET A 121 0.68 1.47 -19.67
C MET A 121 -0.46 1.94 -20.59
N PRO A 122 -1.48 2.67 -20.10
CA PRO A 122 -2.54 3.17 -20.97
C PRO A 122 -1.89 3.99 -22.10
N ALA A 123 -2.31 3.72 -23.34
CA ALA A 123 -1.71 4.18 -24.60
C ALA A 123 -1.70 5.71 -24.84
N ASN A 124 -1.67 6.54 -23.79
CA ASN A 124 -1.59 7.99 -23.82
C ASN A 124 -0.38 8.54 -23.03
N ALA A 125 0.72 7.80 -22.94
CA ALA A 125 1.96 8.34 -22.36
C ALA A 125 3.18 8.22 -23.28
N THR A 126 3.01 7.68 -24.48
CA THR A 126 4.06 7.57 -25.50
C THR A 126 3.66 8.33 -26.77
N ALA A 127 3.50 9.65 -26.62
CA ALA A 127 3.52 10.57 -27.75
C ALA A 127 4.13 11.92 -27.37
N LYS A 128 5.38 11.93 -26.85
CA LYS A 128 6.36 12.98 -27.18
C LYS A 128 7.77 12.60 -26.72
N SER A 129 8.47 11.85 -27.55
CA SER A 129 9.93 11.93 -27.59
C SER A 129 10.36 11.90 -29.05
N GLU A 130 10.16 13.01 -29.74
CA GLU A 130 11.06 13.39 -30.82
C GLU A 130 11.36 14.89 -30.69
N HIS A 131 12.65 15.19 -30.77
CA HIS A 131 13.27 16.51 -30.92
C HIS A 131 13.58 17.33 -29.65
N LEU A 132 14.59 16.88 -28.90
CA LEU A 132 15.51 17.80 -28.21
C LEU A 132 16.57 18.27 -29.21
N ALA A 133 16.21 19.24 -30.04
CA ALA A 133 17.17 20.23 -30.52
C ALA A 133 16.45 21.57 -30.70
N ASN A 134 17.00 22.58 -30.02
CA ASN A 134 16.75 24.00 -30.18
C ASN A 134 15.44 24.57 -29.61
N VAL A 135 15.54 25.03 -28.36
CA VAL A 135 14.71 26.11 -27.82
C VAL A 135 15.63 27.12 -27.12
N ASN A 136 15.94 28.22 -27.81
CA ASN A 136 15.61 29.61 -27.44
C ASN A 136 16.46 30.58 -28.30
N SER A 137 16.03 31.78 -28.69
CA SER A 137 15.00 32.70 -28.20
C SER A 137 14.69 33.69 -29.32
N ASP A 138 13.55 34.39 -29.19
CA ASP A 138 13.49 35.85 -29.13
C ASP A 138 12.50 36.55 -30.10
N TYR A 139 11.42 37.01 -29.47
CA TYR A 139 10.51 38.12 -29.76
C TYR A 139 10.44 38.77 -31.15
N GLY A 140 9.22 38.76 -31.68
CA GLY A 140 8.54 39.97 -32.14
C GLY A 140 8.73 40.36 -33.60
N SER A 141 7.71 40.11 -34.45
CA SER A 141 7.29 41.00 -35.56
C SER A 141 5.97 40.54 -36.15
N GLN A 142 5.05 41.49 -36.33
CA GLN A 142 3.82 41.36 -37.11
C GLN A 142 4.13 40.98 -38.57
N GLY A 143 3.35 40.05 -39.14
CA GLY A 143 3.36 39.65 -40.56
C GLY A 143 2.08 38.88 -40.90
N PRO A 144 1.58 38.91 -42.15
CA PRO A 144 0.21 39.29 -42.43
C PRO A 144 -0.81 38.15 -42.26
N HIS A 145 -1.98 38.50 -41.70
CA HIS A 145 -3.19 37.69 -41.80
C HIS A 145 -3.62 37.56 -43.27
N VAL A 146 -3.62 36.34 -43.79
CA VAL A 146 -4.20 36.02 -45.10
C VAL A 146 -5.61 35.47 -44.88
N VAL A 147 -6.60 36.26 -45.31
CA VAL A 147 -8.01 35.85 -45.40
C VAL A 147 -8.15 34.95 -46.63
N VAL A 148 -8.62 33.72 -46.44
CA VAL A 148 -8.93 32.81 -47.55
C VAL A 148 -10.40 32.96 -47.90
N GLU A 149 -10.68 33.54 -49.07
CA GLU A 149 -12.03 33.62 -49.64
C GLU A 149 -12.31 32.35 -50.44
N ILE A 150 -13.32 31.58 -50.03
CA ILE A 150 -13.76 30.39 -50.76
C ILE A 150 -14.81 30.82 -51.79
N LYS A 151 -14.45 30.78 -53.08
CA LYS A 151 -15.43 30.86 -54.17
C LYS A 151 -16.03 29.48 -54.42
N GLY A 152 -17.32 29.33 -54.15
CA GLY A 152 -18.08 28.12 -54.48
C GLY A 152 -18.39 28.04 -55.97
N SER A 153 -18.29 26.82 -56.52
CA SER A 153 -18.95 26.38 -57.75
C SER A 153 -19.14 24.87 -57.66
#